data_AF-A0A2T2S8H0-F1
#
_entry.id   AF-A0A2T2S8H0-F1
#
_cell.length_a   1.000
_cell.length_b   1.000
_cell.length_c   1.000
_cell.angle_alpha   90.00
_cell.angle_beta   90.00
_cell.angle_gamma   90.00
#
_symmetry.space_group_name_H-M   'P 1'
#
loop_
_entity.id
_entity.type
_entity.pdbx_description
1 polymer ?
#
loop_
_entity_poly.entity_id
_entity_poly.type
_entity_poly.pdbx_seq_one_letter_code
_entity_poly.pdbx_strand_id
1 'polypeptide(L)' 'GQTSGHTQTVEEARLDCDGDTLLFRVQQEGGACHTGYYSCFHRRADGETLETDGEQVFDPEAAYGSS' A
#
# COMPACT_ATOMS: atom_id res chain seq x y z
N GLY A 1 -6.13 4.13 6.27
CA GLY A 1 -5.73 4.71 7.56
C GLY A 1 -6.92 5.28 8.30
N GLN A 2 -7.05 6.61 8.37
CA GLN A 2 -8.04 7.27 9.23
C GLN A 2 -9.50 6.87 8.94
N THR A 3 -9.88 6.78 7.67
CA THR A 3 -11.25 6.39 7.28
C THR A 3 -11.43 4.88 7.21
N SER A 4 -10.48 4.18 6.59
CA SER A 4 -10.59 2.74 6.32
C SER A 4 -10.28 1.84 7.52
N GLY A 5 -9.69 2.37 8.59
CA GLY A 5 -9.12 1.57 9.68
C GLY A 5 -7.84 0.80 9.31
N HIS A 6 -7.42 0.81 8.04
CA HIS A 6 -6.17 0.16 7.61
C HIS A 6 -4.97 0.99 8.07
N THR A 7 -4.47 0.73 9.28
CA THR A 7 -3.36 1.46 9.87
C THR A 7 -2.02 0.80 9.60
N GLN A 8 -0.95 1.55 9.86
CA GLN A 8 0.43 1.09 9.76
C GLN A 8 1.09 1.29 11.12
N THR A 9 1.42 0.19 11.78
CA THR A 9 2.20 0.23 13.02
C THR A 9 3.68 0.28 12.65
N VAL A 10 4.36 1.37 13.01
CA VAL A 10 5.79 1.55 12.71
C VAL A 10 6.64 0.66 13.61
N GLU A 11 7.43 -0.22 13.02
CA GLU A 11 8.39 -1.07 13.72
C GLU A 11 9.80 -0.46 13.73
N GLU A 12 10.19 0.20 12.64
CA GLU A 12 11.52 0.78 12.45
C GLU A 12 11.45 2.00 11.53
N ALA A 13 12.32 2.97 11.76
CA ALA A 13 12.57 4.10 10.87
C ALA A 13 14.06 4.17 10.51
N ARG A 14 14.37 4.32 9.23
CA ARG A 14 15.73 4.50 8.71
C ARG A 14 15.83 5.83 7.98
N LEU A 15 16.98 6.48 8.10
CA LEU A 15 17.35 7.63 7.28
C LEU A 15 18.23 7.15 6.13
N ASP A 16 18.16 7.85 5.00
CA ASP A 16 19.14 7.73 3.92
C ASP A 16 20.45 8.47 4.25
N CYS A 17 21.36 8.56 3.27
CA CYS A 17 22.75 8.97 3.51
C CYS A 17 22.94 10.49 3.69
N ASP A 18 22.10 11.31 3.07
CA ASP A 18 22.08 12.77 3.20
C ASP A 18 20.91 13.27 4.06
N GLY A 19 19.99 12.38 4.46
CA GLY A 19 18.98 12.61 5.48
C GLY A 19 17.73 13.32 4.98
N ASP A 20 17.45 13.25 3.68
CA ASP A 20 16.25 13.85 3.08
C ASP A 20 15.08 12.86 2.90
N THR A 21 15.36 11.56 3.10
CA THR A 21 14.36 10.49 2.94
C THR A 21 14.31 9.55 4.15
N LEU A 22 13.09 9.18 4.54
CA LEU A 22 12.83 8.16 5.55
C LEU A 22 12.30 6.88 4.90
N LEU A 23 12.82 5.73 5.35
CA LEU A 23 12.24 4.41 5.10
C LEU A 23 11.64 3.85 6.38
N PHE A 24 10.33 3.67 6.39
CA PHE A 24 9.63 3.01 7.49
C PHE A 24 9.42 1.53 7.19
N ARG A 25 9.79 0.68 8.15
CA ARG A 25 9.31 -0.70 8.20
C ARG A 25 8.06 -0.73 9.08
N VAL A 26 6.98 -1.26 8.54
CA VAL A 26 5.66 -1.23 9.19
C VAL A 26 5.01 -2.61 9.19
N GLN A 27 4.20 -2.86 10.20
CA GLN A 27 3.16 -3.88 10.14
C GLN A 27 1.88 -3.22 9.60
N GLN A 28 1.44 -3.65 8.41
CA GLN A 28 0.23 -3.16 7.75
C GLN A 28 -1.00 -3.94 8.20
N GLU A 29 -2.07 -3.23 8.56
CA GLU A 29 -3.40 -3.81 8.75
C GLU A 29 -4.25 -3.61 7.50
N GLY A 30 -4.85 -4.67 6.96
CA GLY A 30 -5.62 -4.60 5.71
C GLY A 30 -4.75 -4.20 4.51
N GLY A 31 -5.28 -3.37 3.61
CA GLY A 31 -4.55 -2.90 2.43
C GLY A 31 -3.99 -1.48 2.56
N ALA A 32 -2.76 -1.28 2.12
CA ALA A 32 -2.15 0.06 2.02
C ALA A 32 -2.72 0.87 0.84
N CYS A 33 -3.23 0.19 -0.19
CA CYS A 33 -3.80 0.84 -1.36
C CYS A 33 -5.32 0.99 -1.24
N HIS A 34 -5.84 2.13 -1.65
CA HIS A 34 -7.29 2.38 -1.64
C HIS A 34 -8.06 1.57 -2.70
N THR A 35 -7.38 0.94 -3.64
CA THR A 35 -7.99 0.09 -4.69
C THR A 35 -8.24 -1.35 -4.24
N GLY A 36 -7.98 -1.67 -2.98
CA GLY A 36 -8.18 -3.03 -2.43
C GLY A 36 -6.91 -3.84 -2.24
N TYR A 37 -5.78 -3.41 -2.84
CA TYR A 37 -4.54 -4.17 -2.84
C TYR A 37 -3.69 -3.92 -1.59
N TYR A 38 -2.91 -4.93 -1.21
CA TYR A 38 -1.99 -4.85 -0.07
C TYR A 38 -0.97 -3.71 -0.26
N SER A 39 -0.43 -3.55 -1.46
CA SER A 39 0.51 -2.50 -1.86
C SER A 39 -0.04 -1.67 -3.01
N CYS A 40 0.30 -0.39 -3.08
CA CYS A 40 0.03 0.44 -4.27
C CYS A 40 0.81 -0.06 -5.49
N PHE A 41 1.95 -0.71 -5.27
CA PHE A 41 2.80 -1.29 -6.30
C PHE A 41 2.34 -2.72 -6.64
N HIS A 42 1.05 -2.88 -6.94
CA HIS A 42 0.42 -4.16 -7.31
C HIS A 42 0.42 -4.43 -8.82
N ARG A 43 1.12 -3.58 -9.59
CA ARG A 43 1.30 -3.71 -11.02
C ARG A 43 2.78 -3.67 -11.34
N ARG A 44 3.22 -4.59 -12.20
CA ARG A 44 4.58 -4.71 -12.69
C ARG A 44 4.61 -4.41 -14.18
N ALA A 45 5.66 -3.73 -14.63
CA ALA A 45 5.91 -3.58 -16.06
C ALA A 45 6.35 -4.91 -16.68
N ASP A 46 5.72 -5.28 -17.80
CA ASP A 46 6.12 -6.40 -18.65
C ASP A 46 6.31 -5.89 -20.09
N GLY A 47 7.54 -5.46 -20.39
CA GLY A 47 7.84 -4.76 -21.65
C GLY A 47 7.02 -3.47 -21.78
N GLU A 48 6.11 -3.43 -22.76
CA GLU A 48 5.22 -2.29 -23.03
C GLU A 48 3.86 -2.38 -22.32
N THR A 49 3.59 -3.47 -21.58
CA THR A 49 2.33 -3.67 -20.86
C THR A 49 2.51 -3.57 -19.34
N LEU A 50 1.40 -3.41 -18.63
CA LEU A 50 1.34 -3.51 -17.17
C LEU A 50 0.53 -4.74 -16.80
N GLU A 51 1.12 -5.63 -16.02
CA GLU A 51 0.46 -6.78 -15.43
C GLU A 51 0.12 -6.51 -13.97
N THR A 52 -1.06 -6.94 -13.53
CA THR A 52 -1.43 -6.90 -12.10
C THR A 52 -1.05 -8.22 -11.46
N ASP A 53 -0.15 -8.17 -10.48
CA ASP A 53 0.37 -9.34 -9.76
C ASP A 53 0.27 -9.22 -8.22
N GLY A 54 -0.18 -8.07 -7.71
CA GLY A 54 -0.35 -7.89 -6.26
C GLY A 54 -1.62 -8.55 -5.71
N GLU A 55 -1.60 -8.84 -4.40
CA GLU A 55 -2.72 -9.42 -3.68
C GLU A 55 -3.80 -8.37 -3.36
N GLN A 56 -5.05 -8.66 -3.74
CA GLN A 56 -6.22 -7.89 -3.33
C GLN A 56 -6.72 -8.41 -1.97
N VAL A 57 -6.64 -7.57 -0.93
CA VAL A 57 -6.89 -7.94 0.47
C VAL A 57 -8.20 -7.38 1.01
N PHE A 58 -8.86 -6.47 0.28
CA PHE A 58 -10.21 -6.01 0.59
C PHE A 58 -10.95 -5.51 -0.67
N ASP A 59 -12.28 -5.45 -0.57
CA ASP A 59 -13.15 -4.86 -1.59
C ASP A 59 -13.30 -3.34 -1.37
N PRO A 60 -12.81 -2.49 -2.28
CA PRO A 60 -12.92 -1.05 -2.13
C PRO A 60 -14.36 -0.53 -2.24
N GLU A 61 -15.24 -1.18 -2.99
CA GLU A 61 -16.65 -0.76 -3.12
C GLU A 61 -17.39 -1.00 -1.82
N ALA A 62 -17.17 -2.16 -1.18
CA ALA A 62 -17.69 -2.44 0.15
C ALA A 62 -17.12 -1.50 1.23
N ALA A 63 -15.82 -1.12 1.11
CA ALA A 63 -15.14 -0.29 2.10
C ALA A 63 -15.49 1.21 2.01
N TYR A 64 -15.71 1.72 0.79
CA TYR A 64 -15.87 3.16 0.55
C TYR A 64 -17.18 3.55 -0.14
N GLY A 65 -17.97 2.58 -0.61
CA GLY A 65 -19.13 2.80 -1.47
C GLY A 65 -18.75 2.96 -2.94
N SER A 66 -19.76 2.85 -3.81
CA SER A 66 -19.63 3.13 -5.24
C SER A 66 -19.46 4.64 -5.45
N SER A 67 -18.27 5.09 -5.85
CA SER A 67 -18.04 6.45 -6.37
C SER A 67 -18.16 6.49 -7.89
#